data_AF-X1IJR1-F1
#
_entry.id   AF-X1IJR1-F1
#
_cell.length_a   1.000
_cell.length_b   1.000
_cell.length_c   1.000
_cell.angle_alpha   90.00
_cell.angle_beta   90.00
_cell.angle_gamma   90.00
#
_symmetry.space_group_name_H-M   'P 1'
#
loop_
_entity.id
_entity.type
_entity.pdbx_description
1 polymer ?
#
loop_
_entity_poly.entity_id
_entity_poly.type
_entity_poly.pdbx_seq_one_letter_code
_entity_poly.pdbx_strand_id
1 'polypeptide(L)'
;MDLDKLRALHSKGLGVTAIAKELGVTKGGVSKQLKKLSLAVVKNVVLESAQKVVRKNLTAIEQLQKINTAANDILNTLLKLIKGDKAALKDLEKHADFKLKDPRELALKACSEIRGQLSLQADLFDKMYNARYTAEFQEEVLTAIGEVKPDVRKRIIQRLKERGALRSTVSIL
;
A
#
# COMPACT_ATOMS: atom_id res chain seq x y z
N MET A 1 -35.84 -5.22 4.49
CA MET A 1 -35.15 -4.96 5.77
C MET A 1 -34.10 -3.90 5.53
N ASP A 2 -34.19 -2.80 6.26
CA ASP A 2 -33.25 -1.67 6.18
C ASP A 2 -31.86 -2.09 6.68
N LEU A 3 -30.87 -2.07 5.78
CA LEU A 3 -29.52 -2.57 6.02
C LEU A 3 -28.68 -1.59 6.86
N ASP A 4 -28.92 -0.29 6.73
CA ASP A 4 -28.17 0.74 7.48
C ASP A 4 -28.67 0.81 8.92
N LYS A 5 -29.98 0.65 9.13
CA LYS A 5 -30.57 0.52 10.45
C LYS A 5 -30.13 -0.78 11.15
N LEU A 6 -30.03 -1.89 10.43
CA LEU A 6 -29.48 -3.14 10.95
C LEU A 6 -28.02 -2.99 11.39
N ARG A 7 -27.18 -2.32 10.59
CA ARG A 7 -25.79 -2.02 10.94
C ARG A 7 -25.71 -1.17 12.21
N ALA A 8 -26.48 -0.09 12.29
CA ALA A 8 -26.49 0.82 13.44
C ALA A 8 -26.94 0.15 14.74
N LEU A 9 -27.93 -0.74 14.68
CA LEU A 9 -28.41 -1.48 15.86
C LEU A 9 -27.42 -2.55 16.31
N HIS A 10 -26.80 -3.26 15.37
CA HIS A 10 -25.77 -4.24 15.70
C HIS A 10 -24.48 -3.57 16.21
N SER A 11 -24.10 -2.39 15.70
CA SER A 11 -22.95 -1.63 16.21
C SER A 11 -23.18 -1.05 17.61
N LYS A 12 -24.45 -0.83 18.00
CA LYS A 12 -24.85 -0.48 19.37
C LYS A 12 -24.85 -1.68 20.34
N GLY A 13 -24.45 -2.87 19.88
CA GLY A 13 -24.32 -4.07 20.72
C GLY A 13 -25.63 -4.82 20.96
N LEU A 14 -26.71 -4.50 20.25
CA LEU A 14 -27.98 -5.22 20.41
C LEU A 14 -27.89 -6.66 19.87
N GLY A 15 -28.42 -7.61 20.63
CA GLY A 15 -28.52 -9.00 20.22
C GLY A 15 -29.59 -9.23 19.12
N VAL A 16 -29.45 -10.33 18.38
CA VAL A 16 -30.32 -10.70 17.23
C VAL A 16 -31.81 -10.67 17.57
N THR A 17 -32.19 -11.07 18.79
CA THR A 17 -33.58 -11.05 19.27
C THR A 17 -34.13 -9.62 19.42
N ALA A 18 -33.31 -8.69 19.95
CA ALA A 18 -33.73 -7.30 20.14
C ALA A 18 -33.82 -6.57 18.79
N ILE A 19 -32.85 -6.83 17.90
CA ILE A 19 -32.86 -6.31 16.53
C ILE A 19 -34.09 -6.80 15.75
N ALA A 20 -34.44 -8.08 15.89
CA ALA A 20 -35.62 -8.66 15.24
C ALA A 20 -36.92 -7.97 15.68
N LYS A 21 -37.03 -7.67 16.98
CA LYS A 21 -38.18 -6.95 17.56
C LYS A 21 -38.26 -5.51 17.08
N GLU A 22 -37.12 -4.82 17.05
CA GLU A 22 -37.01 -3.42 16.63
C GLU A 22 -37.29 -3.22 15.14
N LEU A 23 -36.85 -4.17 14.30
CA LEU A 23 -37.00 -4.10 12.85
C LEU A 23 -38.24 -4.83 12.33
N GLY A 24 -39.06 -5.42 13.22
CA GLY A 24 -40.27 -6.15 12.83
C GLY A 24 -40.02 -7.36 11.93
N VAL A 25 -38.86 -8.01 12.04
CA VAL A 25 -38.42 -9.12 11.17
C VAL A 25 -38.12 -10.38 11.98
N THR A 26 -38.06 -11.52 11.30
CA THR A 26 -37.73 -12.79 11.95
C THR A 26 -36.26 -12.83 12.39
N LYS A 27 -35.98 -13.52 13.51
CA LYS A 27 -34.59 -13.75 13.99
C LYS A 27 -33.72 -14.40 12.93
N GLY A 28 -34.29 -15.32 12.15
CA GLY A 28 -33.61 -15.98 11.02
C GLY A 28 -33.24 -15.00 9.91
N GLY A 29 -34.12 -14.06 9.56
CA GLY A 29 -33.85 -13.01 8.59
C GLY A 29 -32.72 -12.06 9.04
N VAL A 30 -32.73 -11.66 10.31
CA VAL A 30 -31.66 -10.86 10.92
C VAL A 30 -30.33 -11.61 10.91
N SER A 31 -30.33 -12.87 11.34
CA SER A 31 -29.11 -13.70 11.37
C SER A 31 -28.51 -13.92 9.97
N LYS A 32 -29.36 -14.22 8.98
CA LYS A 32 -28.95 -14.41 7.58
C LYS A 32 -28.31 -13.14 7.01
N GLN A 33 -28.90 -11.98 7.29
CA GLN A 33 -28.37 -10.72 6.78
C GLN A 33 -27.18 -10.18 7.56
N LEU A 34 -27.10 -10.40 8.87
CA LEU A 34 -25.90 -10.11 9.66
C LEU A 34 -24.72 -10.98 9.21
N LYS A 35 -24.94 -12.26 8.86
CA LYS A 35 -23.92 -13.10 8.22
C LYS A 35 -23.48 -12.52 6.88
N LYS A 36 -24.43 -12.12 6.03
CA LYS A 36 -24.13 -11.50 4.72
C LYS A 36 -23.36 -10.19 4.84
N LEU A 37 -23.74 -9.35 5.81
CA LEU A 37 -23.06 -8.10 6.17
C LEU A 37 -21.67 -8.32 6.76
N SER A 38 -21.51 -9.32 7.65
CA SER A 38 -20.24 -9.60 8.34
C SER A 38 -19.20 -10.30 7.46
N LEU A 39 -19.60 -10.89 6.33
CA LEU A 39 -18.69 -11.37 5.28
C LEU A 39 -18.30 -10.23 4.33
N ALA A 40 -19.25 -9.36 3.97
CA ALA A 40 -18.99 -8.22 3.09
C ALA A 40 -18.14 -7.12 3.73
N VAL A 41 -18.32 -6.84 5.03
CA VAL A 41 -17.57 -5.77 5.73
C VAL A 41 -16.10 -6.16 5.96
N VAL A 42 -15.77 -7.44 6.08
CA VAL A 42 -14.40 -7.90 6.37
C VAL A 42 -13.52 -7.94 5.12
N LYS A 43 -14.07 -8.35 3.97
CA LYS A 43 -13.35 -8.21 2.70
C LYS A 43 -12.90 -6.76 2.49
N ASN A 44 -13.78 -5.79 2.74
CA ASN A 44 -13.44 -4.39 2.49
C ASN A 44 -12.33 -3.85 3.39
N VAL A 45 -12.38 -4.08 4.71
CA VAL A 45 -11.44 -3.45 5.64
C VAL A 45 -10.01 -3.97 5.50
N VAL A 46 -9.81 -5.28 5.26
CA VAL A 46 -8.46 -5.87 5.09
C VAL A 46 -7.89 -5.53 3.71
N LEU A 47 -8.72 -5.58 2.66
CA LEU A 47 -8.32 -5.22 1.30
C LEU A 47 -7.97 -3.73 1.16
N GLU A 48 -8.77 -2.83 1.73
CA GLU A 48 -8.53 -1.37 1.65
C GLU A 48 -7.16 -0.98 2.22
N SER A 49 -6.71 -1.68 3.26
CA SER A 49 -5.44 -1.40 3.92
C SER A 49 -4.22 -1.88 3.15
N ALA A 50 -4.24 -3.13 2.71
CA ALA A 50 -3.21 -3.68 1.85
C ALA A 50 -3.11 -2.84 0.56
N GLN A 51 -4.25 -2.45 -0.02
CA GLN A 51 -4.30 -1.57 -1.17
C GLN A 51 -3.66 -0.19 -0.90
N LYS A 52 -3.83 0.40 0.28
CA LYS A 52 -3.23 1.70 0.58
C LYS A 52 -1.71 1.65 0.72
N VAL A 53 -1.18 0.59 1.35
CA VAL A 53 0.29 0.39 1.44
C VAL A 53 0.87 0.14 0.05
N VAL A 54 0.22 -0.73 -0.73
CA VAL A 54 0.60 -0.99 -2.12
C VAL A 54 0.56 0.29 -2.95
N ARG A 55 -0.50 1.11 -2.84
CA ARG A 55 -0.61 2.41 -3.56
C ARG A 55 0.53 3.38 -3.18
N LYS A 56 0.82 3.55 -1.89
CA LYS A 56 1.92 4.44 -1.46
C LYS A 56 3.28 3.96 -1.99
N ASN A 57 3.53 2.66 -1.96
CA ASN A 57 4.77 2.08 -2.46
C ASN A 57 4.86 2.19 -3.99
N LEU A 58 3.75 2.04 -4.72
CA LEU A 58 3.69 2.28 -6.17
C LEU A 58 4.05 3.74 -6.52
N THR A 59 3.51 4.72 -5.81
CA THR A 59 3.90 6.13 -6.00
C THR A 59 5.38 6.37 -5.72
N ALA A 60 5.94 5.73 -4.70
CA ALA A 60 7.38 5.82 -4.43
C ALA A 60 8.22 5.22 -5.56
N ILE A 61 7.81 4.08 -6.13
CA ILE A 61 8.45 3.47 -7.30
C ILE A 61 8.38 4.38 -8.52
N GLU A 62 7.22 4.99 -8.80
CA GLU A 62 7.07 5.92 -9.93
C GLU A 62 8.01 7.13 -9.80
N GLN A 63 8.13 7.69 -8.59
CA GLN A 63 9.07 8.78 -8.33
C GLN A 63 10.52 8.34 -8.46
N LEU A 64 10.87 7.16 -7.94
CA LEU A 64 12.20 6.59 -8.09
C LEU A 64 12.56 6.35 -9.56
N GLN A 65 11.63 5.85 -10.37
CA GLN A 65 11.82 5.68 -11.80
C GLN A 65 12.09 7.00 -12.50
N LYS A 66 11.35 8.07 -12.17
CA LYS A 66 11.61 9.41 -12.73
C LYS A 66 13.02 9.92 -12.41
N ILE A 67 13.45 9.77 -11.16
CA ILE A 67 14.80 10.18 -10.74
C ILE A 67 15.86 9.31 -11.45
N ASN A 68 15.61 8.01 -11.56
CA ASN A 68 16.52 7.08 -12.22
C ASN A 68 16.68 7.38 -13.71
N THR A 69 15.59 7.70 -14.41
CA THR A 69 15.65 8.15 -15.81
C THR A 69 16.52 9.40 -15.93
N ALA A 70 16.30 10.42 -15.09
CA ALA A 70 17.13 11.62 -15.10
C ALA A 70 18.61 11.34 -14.81
N ALA A 71 18.90 10.44 -13.86
CA ALA A 71 20.28 10.04 -13.54
C ALA A 71 20.94 9.30 -14.71
N ASN A 72 20.20 8.45 -15.42
CA ASN A 72 20.69 7.77 -16.62
C ASN A 72 20.93 8.75 -17.77
N ASP A 73 20.06 9.74 -17.97
CA ASP A 73 20.24 10.77 -18.99
C ASP A 73 21.50 11.61 -18.74
N ILE A 74 21.76 11.95 -17.48
CA ILE A 74 23.00 12.60 -17.05
C ILE A 74 24.20 11.70 -17.35
N LEU A 75 24.15 10.43 -16.95
CA LEU A 75 25.24 9.47 -17.22
C LEU A 75 25.51 9.35 -18.72
N ASN A 76 24.47 9.22 -19.55
CA ASN A 76 24.58 9.14 -21.01
C ASN A 76 25.28 10.38 -21.59
N THR A 77 24.93 11.56 -21.10
CA THR A 77 25.56 12.82 -21.51
C THR A 77 27.04 12.84 -21.13
N LEU A 78 27.36 12.47 -19.88
CA LEU A 78 28.75 12.41 -19.41
C LEU A 78 29.59 11.38 -20.19
N LEU A 79 29.02 10.23 -20.52
CA LEU A 79 29.70 9.20 -21.34
C LEU A 79 30.00 9.69 -22.75
N LYS A 80 29.12 10.49 -23.37
CA LYS A 80 29.39 11.13 -24.67
C LYS A 80 30.56 12.10 -24.58
N LEU A 81 30.61 12.92 -23.53
CA LEU A 81 31.72 13.86 -23.28
C LEU A 81 33.05 13.14 -23.06
N ILE A 82 33.06 12.06 -22.27
CA ILE A 82 34.25 11.24 -22.02
C ILE A 82 34.78 10.63 -23.32
N LYS A 83 33.90 10.28 -24.26
CA LYS A 83 34.25 9.77 -25.59
C LYS A 83 34.67 10.86 -26.58
N GLY A 84 34.65 12.13 -26.20
CA GLY A 84 35.07 13.25 -27.05
C GLY A 84 34.02 13.70 -28.07
N ASP A 85 32.74 13.41 -27.83
CA ASP A 85 31.64 13.88 -28.69
C ASP A 85 31.46 15.40 -28.57
N LYS A 86 31.86 16.12 -29.62
CA LYS A 86 31.84 17.59 -29.69
C LYS A 86 30.43 18.18 -29.70
N ALA A 87 29.39 17.40 -30.06
CA ALA A 87 28.02 17.88 -30.05
C ALA A 87 27.50 18.04 -28.61
N ALA A 88 27.84 17.10 -27.72
CA ALA A 88 27.48 17.15 -26.31
C ALA A 88 28.15 18.33 -25.58
N LEU A 89 29.35 18.75 -26.02
CA LEU A 89 30.07 19.88 -25.46
C LEU A 89 29.38 21.22 -25.79
N LYS A 90 28.93 21.39 -27.04
CA LYS A 90 28.23 22.61 -27.49
C LYS A 90 26.93 22.88 -26.75
N ASP A 91 26.20 21.84 -26.35
CA ASP A 91 24.95 22.02 -25.60
C ASP A 91 25.20 22.49 -24.16
N LEU A 92 26.34 22.12 -23.57
CA LEU A 92 26.74 22.53 -22.23
C LEU A 92 27.35 23.94 -22.19
N GLU A 93 28.10 24.31 -23.23
CA GLU A 93 28.70 25.64 -23.40
C GLU A 93 27.68 26.77 -23.61
N LYS A 94 26.40 26.46 -23.90
CA LYS A 94 25.31 27.45 -23.98
C LYS A 94 25.04 28.16 -22.65
N HIS A 95 25.56 27.63 -21.54
CA HIS A 95 25.48 28.26 -20.22
C HIS A 95 26.78 29.01 -19.92
N ALA A 96 26.69 30.36 -19.85
CA ALA A 96 27.84 31.26 -19.77
C ALA A 96 28.77 31.04 -18.55
N ASP A 97 28.28 30.40 -17.48
CA ASP A 97 29.02 30.14 -16.24
C ASP A 97 29.44 28.66 -16.06
N PHE A 98 29.41 27.87 -17.13
CA PHE A 98 29.60 26.42 -17.03
C PHE A 98 31.06 26.03 -16.72
N LYS A 99 31.33 25.60 -15.48
CA LYS A 99 32.54 24.85 -15.10
C LYS A 99 32.19 23.40 -14.81
N LEU A 100 32.43 22.53 -15.78
CA LEU A 100 32.29 21.09 -15.59
C LEU A 100 33.44 20.56 -14.72
N LYS A 101 33.11 19.89 -13.61
CA LYS A 101 34.07 19.00 -12.93
C LYS A 101 34.44 17.84 -13.84
N ASP A 102 35.49 17.07 -13.54
CA ASP A 102 35.91 15.94 -14.38
C ASP A 102 34.71 15.04 -14.75
N PRO A 103 34.34 14.93 -16.04
CA PRO A 103 33.23 14.11 -16.49
C PRO A 103 33.33 12.64 -16.05
N ARG A 104 34.56 12.11 -15.91
CA ARG A 104 34.79 10.73 -15.43
C ARG A 104 34.38 10.57 -13.97
N GLU A 105 34.76 11.53 -13.12
CA GLU A 105 34.36 11.53 -11.71
C GLU A 105 32.84 11.67 -11.57
N LEU A 106 32.23 12.56 -12.35
CA LEU A 106 30.77 12.75 -12.36
C LEU A 106 30.04 11.50 -12.86
N ALA A 107 30.57 10.81 -13.87
CA ALA A 107 29.98 9.57 -14.38
C ALA A 107 30.03 8.46 -13.33
N LEU A 108 31.14 8.32 -12.59
CA LEU A 108 31.25 7.35 -11.49
C LEU A 108 30.25 7.64 -10.36
N LYS A 109 30.03 8.93 -10.04
CA LYS A 109 29.00 9.33 -9.06
C LYS A 109 27.59 9.02 -9.55
N ALA A 110 27.28 9.32 -10.81
CA ALA A 110 25.99 8.98 -11.41
C ALA A 110 25.75 7.45 -11.40
N CYS A 111 26.75 6.64 -11.76
CA CYS A 111 26.68 5.18 -11.66
C CYS A 111 26.42 4.70 -10.23
N SER A 112 27.03 5.34 -9.24
CA SER A 112 26.86 4.99 -7.82
C SER A 112 25.44 5.31 -7.34
N GLU A 113 24.91 6.46 -7.73
CA GLU A 113 23.54 6.88 -7.43
C GLU A 113 22.51 5.95 -8.09
N ILE A 114 22.68 5.63 -9.38
CA ILE A 114 21.83 4.66 -10.08
C ILE A 114 21.81 3.30 -9.36
N ARG A 115 22.97 2.82 -8.90
CA ARG A 115 23.06 1.56 -8.14
C ARG A 115 22.31 1.66 -6.81
N GLY A 116 22.43 2.77 -6.09
CA GLY A 116 21.69 3.01 -4.86
C GLY A 116 20.18 2.98 -5.08
N GLN A 117 19.70 3.60 -6.16
CA GLN A 117 18.28 3.59 -6.53
C GLN A 117 17.77 2.20 -6.89
N LEU A 118 18.54 1.41 -7.64
CA LEU A 118 18.19 0.02 -7.97
C LEU A 118 18.09 -0.85 -6.71
N SER A 119 19.00 -0.66 -5.75
CA SER A 119 18.94 -1.35 -4.45
C SER A 119 17.68 -0.97 -3.68
N LEU A 120 17.36 0.32 -3.60
CA LEU A 120 16.15 0.79 -2.93
C LEU A 120 14.88 0.26 -3.62
N GLN A 121 14.89 0.17 -4.95
CA GLN A 121 13.78 -0.40 -5.71
C GLN A 121 13.59 -1.90 -5.39
N ALA A 122 14.68 -2.66 -5.29
CA ALA A 122 14.62 -4.07 -4.88
C ALA A 122 14.05 -4.23 -3.46
N ASP A 123 14.50 -3.41 -2.52
CA ASP A 123 13.99 -3.41 -1.13
C ASP A 123 12.49 -3.08 -1.06
N LEU A 124 12.03 -2.13 -1.89
CA LEU A 124 10.60 -1.80 -1.97
C LEU A 124 9.78 -2.95 -2.54
N PHE A 125 10.28 -3.63 -3.57
CA PHE A 125 9.60 -4.79 -4.14
C PHE A 125 9.48 -5.93 -3.13
N ASP A 126 10.55 -6.24 -2.40
CA ASP A 126 10.52 -7.28 -1.36
C ASP A 126 9.49 -6.93 -0.26
N LYS A 127 9.50 -5.68 0.22
CA LYS A 127 8.49 -5.20 1.19
C LYS A 127 7.07 -5.29 0.67
N MET A 128 6.83 -4.98 -0.61
CA MET A 128 5.50 -5.11 -1.22
C MET A 128 5.05 -6.56 -1.32
N TYR A 129 5.95 -7.47 -1.69
CA TYR A 129 5.67 -8.90 -1.76
C TYR A 129 5.31 -9.46 -0.38
N ASN A 130 6.12 -9.14 0.63
CA ASN A 130 5.90 -9.56 2.02
C ASN A 130 4.60 -8.97 2.60
N ALA A 131 4.29 -7.71 2.28
CA ALA A 131 3.04 -7.08 2.71
C ALA A 131 1.81 -7.78 2.08
N ARG A 132 1.89 -8.15 0.80
CA ARG A 132 0.81 -8.87 0.12
C ARG A 132 0.59 -10.26 0.73
N TYR A 133 1.66 -11.03 0.92
CA TYR A 133 1.56 -12.36 1.55
C TYR A 133 0.99 -12.28 2.96
N THR A 134 1.43 -11.29 3.74
CA THR A 134 0.90 -11.06 5.10
C THR A 134 -0.60 -10.73 5.07
N ALA A 135 -1.05 -9.92 4.11
CA ALA A 135 -2.46 -9.57 3.97
C ALA A 135 -3.32 -10.78 3.60
N GLU A 136 -2.86 -11.59 2.63
CA GLU A 136 -3.55 -12.83 2.21
C GLU A 136 -3.65 -13.82 3.39
N PHE A 137 -2.57 -14.02 4.14
CA PHE A 137 -2.58 -14.86 5.35
C PHE A 137 -3.54 -14.34 6.43
N GLN A 138 -3.53 -13.02 6.69
CA GLN A 138 -4.44 -12.42 7.67
C GLN A 138 -5.91 -12.56 7.25
N GLU A 139 -6.22 -12.41 5.96
CA GLU A 139 -7.57 -12.60 5.43
C GLU A 139 -8.03 -14.04 5.65
N GLU A 140 -7.19 -15.03 5.33
CA GLU A 140 -7.53 -16.45 5.49
C GLU A 140 -7.78 -16.80 6.97
N VAL A 141 -6.88 -16.39 7.87
CA VAL A 141 -7.01 -16.65 9.32
C VAL A 141 -8.27 -15.98 9.88
N LEU A 142 -8.53 -14.72 9.55
CA LEU A 142 -9.74 -14.02 10.02
C LEU A 142 -11.01 -14.62 9.42
N THR A 143 -10.96 -15.15 8.20
CA THR A 143 -12.07 -15.85 7.57
C THR A 143 -12.38 -17.14 8.32
N ALA A 144 -11.38 -18.02 8.52
CA ALA A 144 -11.53 -19.27 9.26
C ALA A 144 -12.07 -19.06 10.69
N ILE A 145 -11.54 -18.08 11.43
CA ILE A 145 -12.04 -17.73 12.77
C ILE A 145 -13.50 -17.24 12.70
N GLY A 146 -13.83 -16.48 11.66
CA GLY A 146 -15.18 -15.96 11.44
C GLY A 146 -16.21 -17.04 11.15
N GLU A 147 -15.83 -18.10 10.44
CA GLU A 147 -16.68 -19.24 10.14
C GLU A 147 -17.04 -20.05 11.39
N VAL A 148 -16.06 -20.23 12.29
CA VAL A 148 -16.27 -20.97 13.55
C VAL A 148 -16.95 -20.10 14.61
N LYS A 149 -16.47 -18.87 14.85
CA LYS A 149 -16.96 -18.01 15.93
C LYS A 149 -16.83 -16.51 15.61
N PRO A 150 -17.88 -15.91 15.00
CA PRO A 150 -17.86 -14.52 14.54
C PRO A 150 -17.50 -13.48 15.62
N ASP A 151 -17.93 -13.69 16.87
CA ASP A 151 -17.69 -12.72 17.94
C ASP A 151 -16.26 -12.78 18.48
N VAL A 152 -15.59 -13.93 18.38
CA VAL A 152 -14.16 -14.04 18.68
C VAL A 152 -13.35 -13.27 17.64
N ARG A 153 -13.70 -13.39 16.36
CA ARG A 153 -13.09 -12.61 15.28
C ARG A 153 -13.21 -11.10 15.54
N LYS A 154 -14.41 -10.60 15.89
CA LYS A 154 -14.61 -9.16 16.19
C LYS A 154 -13.72 -8.69 17.34
N ARG A 155 -13.64 -9.48 18.42
CA ARG A 155 -12.78 -9.16 19.57
C ARG A 155 -11.30 -9.16 19.20
N ILE A 156 -10.86 -10.07 18.34
CA ILE A 156 -9.48 -10.11 17.84
C ILE A 156 -9.19 -8.86 17.02
N ILE A 157 -10.06 -8.52 16.05
CA ILE A 157 -9.92 -7.31 15.23
C ILE A 157 -9.84 -6.06 16.12
N GLN A 158 -10.74 -5.95 17.11
CA GLN A 158 -10.77 -4.82 18.03
C GLN A 158 -9.46 -4.69 18.83
N ARG A 159 -8.95 -5.80 19.39
CA ARG A 159 -7.67 -5.81 20.10
C ARG A 159 -6.48 -5.47 19.19
N LEU A 160 -6.49 -5.94 17.95
CA LEU A 160 -5.45 -5.61 16.96
C LEU A 160 -5.46 -4.11 16.61
N LYS A 161 -6.64 -3.49 16.57
CA LYS A 161 -6.79 -2.03 16.37
C LYS A 161 -6.25 -1.26 17.57
N GLU A 162 -6.66 -1.64 18.78
CA GLU A 162 -6.25 -1.01 20.05
C GLU A 162 -4.74 -1.07 20.28
N ARG A 163 -4.09 -2.19 19.93
CA ARG A 163 -2.64 -2.35 20.07
C ARG A 163 -1.82 -1.63 19.01
N GLY A 164 -2.44 -1.00 18.02
CA GLY A 164 -1.73 -0.46 16.88
C GLY A 164 -0.96 -1.54 16.09
N ALA A 165 -1.28 -2.83 16.25
CA ALA A 165 -0.68 -3.91 15.47
C ALA A 165 -1.18 -3.91 14.02
N LEU A 166 -2.30 -3.24 13.75
CA LEU A 166 -2.77 -2.88 12.41
C LEU A 166 -2.10 -1.60 11.86
N ARG A 167 -1.30 -0.88 12.66
CA ARG A 167 -0.86 0.49 12.37
C ARG A 167 0.32 0.58 11.39
N SER A 168 0.93 -0.52 10.98
CA SER A 168 1.94 -0.55 9.90
C SER A 168 1.38 -1.00 8.54
N THR A 169 0.19 -1.60 8.48
CA THR A 169 -0.39 -2.12 7.22
C THR A 169 -1.76 -1.53 6.90
N VAL A 170 -2.45 -0.93 7.88
CA VAL A 170 -3.83 -0.47 7.75
C VAL A 170 -3.96 0.98 8.19
N SER A 171 -3.80 1.90 7.25
CA SER A 171 -4.27 3.27 7.44
C SER A 171 -5.63 3.42 6.76
N ILE A 172 -6.76 3.38 7.46
CA ILE A 172 -8.05 3.77 6.86
C ILE A 172 -8.76 4.71 7.83
N LEU A 173 -9.02 5.92 7.33
CA LEU A 173 -10.20 6.73 7.67
C LEU A 173 -11.28 6.29 6.70
#